data_AF-A0A963LBB9-F1
#
_entry.id   AF-A0A963LBB9-F1
#
_cell.length_a   1.000
_cell.length_b   1.000
_cell.length_c   1.000
_cell.angle_alpha   90.00
_cell.angle_beta   90.00
_cell.angle_gamma   90.00
#
_symmetry.space_group_name_H-M   'P 1'
#
loop_
_entity.id
_entity.type
_entity.pdbx_description
1 polymer ?
#
loop_
_entity_poly.entity_id
_entity_poly.type
_entity_poly.pdbx_seq_one_letter_code
_entity_poly.pdbx_strand_id
1 'polypeptide(L)'
;MLRAVTLLCLLLAVPVLGVLGSWLVFDAESLATLQHQWQTVLPEYLWHSGLLALGVAIGVALLGGATAAAVTLFDFPLRRVFEWALLLPLAMPAYVLAYAYTDFLQFSGPLQMALRELTGAQGALWPDVRSLPGAVALFILCLYPYVYLLTRAALGERAV
;
A
#
# COMPACT_ATOMS: atom_id res chain seq x y z
N MET A 1 7.95 37.09 0.21
CA MET A 1 7.34 35.77 -0.04
C MET A 1 8.36 34.64 -0.16
N LEU A 2 9.28 34.66 -1.12
CA LEU A 2 10.24 33.56 -1.33
C LEU A 2 11.05 33.19 -0.07
N ARG A 3 11.60 34.18 0.65
CA ARG A 3 12.36 33.94 1.90
C ARG A 3 11.55 33.29 3.02
N ALA A 4 10.26 33.62 3.12
CA ALA A 4 9.36 33.04 4.13
C ALA A 4 9.04 31.57 3.80
N VAL A 5 8.84 31.27 2.51
CA VAL A 5 8.67 29.89 2.03
C VAL A 5 9.94 29.08 2.28
N THR A 6 11.12 29.62 1.99
CA THR A 6 12.40 28.94 2.27
C THR A 6 12.58 28.63 3.75
N LEU A 7 12.29 29.59 4.64
CA LEU A 7 12.37 29.38 6.08
C LEU A 7 11.39 28.29 6.55
N LEU A 8 10.17 28.29 6.03
CA LEU A 8 9.18 27.26 6.33
C LEU A 8 9.65 25.87 5.85
N CYS A 9 10.17 25.77 4.63
CA CYS A 9 10.73 24.53 4.11
C CYS A 9 11.90 24.00 4.96
N LEU A 10 12.80 24.89 5.38
CA LEU A 10 13.91 24.53 6.26
C LEU A 10 13.42 24.05 7.62
N LEU A 11 12.43 24.73 8.20
CA LEU A 11 11.82 24.34 9.47
C LEU A 11 11.17 22.95 9.38
N LEU A 12 10.44 22.68 8.29
CA LEU A 12 9.82 21.37 8.03
C LEU A 12 10.87 20.27 7.75
N ALA A 13 12.04 20.63 7.25
CA ALA A 13 13.15 19.70 7.00
C ALA A 13 13.95 19.37 8.27
N VAL A 14 13.82 20.14 9.36
CA VAL A 14 14.61 19.94 10.60
C VAL A 14 14.60 18.49 11.11
N PRO A 15 13.45 17.78 11.21
CA PRO A 15 13.45 16.40 11.71
C PRO A 15 14.24 15.45 10.81
N VAL A 16 14.13 15.61 9.49
CA VAL A 16 14.87 14.81 8.51
C VAL A 16 16.37 15.10 8.61
N LEU A 17 16.74 16.38 8.72
CA LEU A 17 18.13 16.79 8.93
C LEU A 17 18.69 16.28 10.25
N GLY A 18 17.87 16.18 11.30
CA GLY A 18 18.26 15.59 12.59
C GLY A 18 18.60 14.10 12.46
N VAL A 19 17.75 13.33 11.77
CA VAL A 19 18.02 11.91 11.48
C VAL A 19 19.25 11.72 10.58
N LEU A 20 19.47 12.61 9.61
CA LEU A 20 20.70 12.57 8.81
C LEU A 20 21.93 12.94 9.63
N GLY A 21 21.79 13.94 10.52
CA GLY A 21 22.84 14.40 11.42
C GLY A 21 23.27 13.36 12.45
N SER A 22 22.39 12.43 12.85
CA SER A 22 22.76 11.37 13.79
C SER A 22 23.85 10.44 13.26
N TRP A 23 24.03 10.36 11.94
CA TRP A 23 25.14 9.62 11.33
C TRP A 23 26.52 10.27 11.56
N LEU A 24 26.56 11.55 11.92
CA LEU A 24 27.82 12.25 12.25
C LEU A 24 28.32 11.89 13.65
N VAL A 25 27.46 11.35 14.51
CA VAL A 25 27.77 10.94 15.89
C VAL A 25 27.86 9.41 15.93
N PHE A 26 28.86 8.86 15.23
CA PHE A 26 29.07 7.42 15.15
C PHE A 26 30.07 6.96 16.24
N ASP A 27 29.55 6.50 17.37
CA ASP A 27 30.33 5.98 18.48
C ASP A 27 30.28 4.43 18.57
N ALA A 28 31.08 3.87 19.48
CA ALA A 28 31.18 2.41 19.63
C ALA A 28 29.85 1.77 20.06
N GLU A 29 29.03 2.48 20.85
CA GLU A 29 27.72 2.02 21.30
C GLU A 29 26.70 1.99 20.15
N SER A 30 26.69 3.02 19.30
CA SER A 30 25.86 3.05 18.09
C SER A 30 26.23 1.93 17.13
N LEU A 31 27.53 1.67 16.93
CA LEU A 31 28.00 0.57 16.09
C LEU A 31 27.57 -0.80 16.65
N ALA A 32 27.68 -1.01 17.96
CA ALA A 32 27.24 -2.25 18.61
C ALA A 32 25.73 -2.46 18.44
N THR A 33 24.94 -1.39 18.58
CA THR A 33 23.49 -1.43 18.37
C THR A 33 23.12 -1.80 16.93
N LEU A 34 23.77 -1.18 15.94
CA LEU A 34 23.53 -1.49 14.53
C LEU A 34 23.93 -2.92 14.17
N GLN A 35 25.05 -3.41 14.72
CA GLN A 35 25.47 -4.80 14.55
C GLN A 35 24.46 -5.77 15.17
N HIS A 36 23.94 -5.46 16.36
CA HIS A 36 22.92 -6.26 17.00
C HIS A 36 21.62 -6.30 16.18
N GLN A 37 21.16 -5.16 15.67
CA GLN A 37 19.99 -5.10 14.78
C GLN A 37 20.21 -5.87 13.48
N TRP A 38 21.40 -5.75 12.88
CA TRP A 38 21.77 -6.49 11.67
C TRP A 38 21.77 -8.01 11.88
N GLN A 39 22.11 -8.48 13.08
CA GLN A 39 22.13 -9.91 13.39
C GLN A 39 20.75 -10.46 13.83
N THR A 40 19.80 -9.59 14.15
CA THR A 40 18.50 -10.00 14.71
C THR A 40 17.36 -9.74 13.74
N VAL A 41 16.97 -8.48 13.56
CA VAL A 41 15.70 -8.10 12.91
C VAL A 41 15.88 -7.48 11.53
N LEU A 42 16.99 -6.79 11.28
CA LEU A 42 17.16 -5.98 10.07
C LEU A 42 17.09 -6.82 8.77
N PRO A 43 17.74 -7.99 8.67
CA PRO A 43 17.68 -8.80 7.45
C PRO A 43 16.26 -9.28 7.14
N GLU A 44 15.50 -9.69 8.16
CA GLU A 44 14.11 -10.12 8.01
C GLU A 44 13.24 -8.95 7.53
N TYR A 45 13.38 -7.76 8.12
CA TYR A 45 12.65 -6.57 7.70
C TYR A 45 12.98 -6.14 6.27
N LEU A 46 14.25 -6.19 5.87
CA LEU A 46 14.67 -5.90 4.50
C LEU A 46 14.05 -6.87 3.51
N TRP A 47 14.07 -8.17 3.83
CA TRP A 47 13.48 -9.20 2.99
C TRP A 47 11.96 -9.03 2.86
N HIS A 48 11.25 -8.89 3.97
CA HIS A 48 9.79 -8.71 3.97
C HIS A 48 9.37 -7.41 3.27
N SER A 49 10.09 -6.31 3.50
CA SER A 49 9.83 -5.03 2.83
C SER A 49 10.10 -5.10 1.33
N GLY A 50 11.17 -5.78 0.93
CA GLY A 50 11.49 -6.01 -0.48
C GLY A 50 10.43 -6.84 -1.20
N LEU A 51 9.99 -7.95 -0.59
CA LEU A 51 8.91 -8.79 -1.12
C LEU A 51 7.59 -8.02 -1.19
N LEU A 52 7.26 -7.25 -0.14
CA LEU A 52 6.06 -6.42 -0.11
C LEU A 52 6.09 -5.39 -1.25
N ALA A 53 7.19 -4.64 -1.37
CA ALA A 53 7.34 -3.62 -2.40
C ALA A 53 7.25 -4.19 -3.81
N LEU A 54 7.95 -5.30 -4.08
CA LEU A 54 7.94 -5.96 -5.37
C LEU A 54 6.55 -6.53 -5.71
N GLY A 55 5.93 -7.25 -4.77
CA GLY A 55 4.61 -7.83 -4.96
C GLY A 55 3.54 -6.76 -5.20
N VAL A 56 3.58 -5.66 -4.43
CA VAL A 56 2.70 -4.52 -4.63
C VAL A 56 2.95 -3.87 -5.98
N ALA A 57 4.20 -3.56 -6.34
CA ALA A 57 4.55 -2.92 -7.61
C ALA A 57 4.03 -3.69 -8.82
N ILE A 58 4.24 -5.02 -8.83
CA ILE A 58 3.72 -5.90 -9.89
C ILE A 58 2.18 -5.89 -9.87
N GLY A 59 1.58 -6.07 -8.69
CA GLY A 59 0.13 -6.17 -8.56
C GLY A 59 -0.61 -4.90 -8.97
N VAL A 60 -0.12 -3.71 -8.58
CA VAL A 60 -0.73 -2.43 -8.99
C VAL A 60 -0.53 -2.15 -10.47
N ALA A 61 0.62 -2.53 -11.04
CA ALA A 61 0.87 -2.40 -12.47
C ALA A 61 -0.11 -3.27 -13.28
N LEU A 62 -0.30 -4.52 -12.87
CA LEU A 62 -1.23 -5.44 -13.51
C LEU A 62 -2.68 -4.99 -13.34
N LEU A 63 -3.14 -4.77 -12.10
CA LEU A 63 -4.54 -4.43 -11.82
C LEU A 63 -4.89 -3.04 -12.35
N GLY A 64 -4.09 -2.03 -12.03
CA GLY A 64 -4.30 -0.65 -12.48
C GLY A 64 -4.17 -0.51 -14.00
N GLY A 65 -3.15 -1.16 -14.58
CA GLY A 65 -2.96 -1.15 -16.04
C GLY A 65 -4.08 -1.87 -16.79
N ALA A 66 -4.48 -3.07 -16.34
CA ALA A 66 -5.56 -3.82 -16.98
C ALA A 66 -6.91 -3.11 -16.88
N THR A 67 -7.24 -2.55 -15.71
CA THR A 67 -8.50 -1.82 -15.53
C THR A 67 -8.52 -0.51 -16.32
N ALA A 68 -7.38 0.21 -16.42
CA ALA A 68 -7.25 1.40 -17.26
C ALA A 68 -7.40 1.06 -18.76
N ALA A 69 -6.73 0.01 -19.22
CA ALA A 69 -6.86 -0.46 -20.59
C ALA A 69 -8.31 -0.89 -20.91
N ALA A 70 -8.96 -1.62 -20.00
CA ALA A 70 -10.35 -2.06 -20.16
C ALA A 70 -11.30 -0.89 -20.42
N VAL A 71 -11.29 0.13 -19.56
CA VAL A 71 -12.23 1.27 -19.68
C VAL A 71 -11.86 2.27 -20.78
N THR A 72 -10.62 2.28 -21.25
CA THR A 72 -10.14 3.25 -22.25
C THR A 72 -10.20 2.68 -23.67
N LEU A 73 -9.88 1.40 -23.84
CA LEU A 73 -9.70 0.78 -25.15
C LEU A 73 -10.90 -0.07 -25.61
N PHE A 74 -11.83 -0.41 -24.71
CA PHE A 74 -12.96 -1.28 -25.01
C PHE A 74 -14.30 -0.63 -24.65
N ASP A 75 -15.33 -0.97 -25.43
CA ASP A 75 -16.71 -0.56 -25.16
C ASP A 75 -17.53 -1.71 -24.59
N PHE A 76 -18.06 -1.52 -23.38
CA PHE A 76 -18.90 -2.48 -22.68
C PHE A 76 -19.99 -1.78 -21.86
N PRO A 77 -21.13 -2.43 -21.56
CA PRO A 77 -22.17 -1.83 -20.74
C PRO A 77 -21.61 -1.46 -19.36
N LEU A 78 -21.97 -0.27 -18.85
CA LEU A 78 -21.48 0.30 -17.58
C LEU A 78 -20.04 0.84 -17.59
N ARG A 79 -19.36 0.97 -18.74
CA ARG A 79 -18.01 1.57 -18.84
C ARG A 79 -17.88 2.87 -18.04
N ARG A 80 -18.82 3.80 -18.22
CA ARG A 80 -18.86 5.09 -17.50
C ARG A 80 -18.97 4.94 -15.99
N VAL A 81 -19.61 3.88 -15.49
CA VAL A 81 -19.70 3.61 -14.06
C VAL A 81 -18.36 3.14 -13.52
N PHE A 82 -17.72 2.19 -14.21
CA PHE A 82 -16.40 1.70 -13.82
C PHE A 82 -15.31 2.78 -13.88
N GLU A 83 -15.39 3.70 -14.86
CA GLU A 83 -14.45 4.82 -14.98
C GLU A 83 -14.29 5.65 -13.70
N TRP A 84 -15.36 5.90 -12.95
CA TRP A 84 -15.28 6.61 -11.67
C TRP A 84 -15.23 5.67 -10.46
N ALA A 85 -15.90 4.51 -10.52
CA ALA A 85 -15.93 3.57 -9.41
C ALA A 85 -14.54 3.03 -9.04
N LEU A 86 -13.67 2.82 -10.05
CA LEU A 86 -12.28 2.39 -9.86
C LEU A 86 -11.42 3.45 -9.12
N LEU A 87 -11.89 4.68 -9.00
CA LEU A 87 -11.22 5.75 -8.25
C LEU A 87 -11.66 5.80 -6.79
N LEU A 88 -12.79 5.19 -6.42
CA LEU A 88 -13.35 5.27 -5.07
C LEU A 88 -12.38 4.84 -3.96
N PRO A 89 -11.52 3.82 -4.13
CA PRO A 89 -10.58 3.45 -3.07
C PRO A 89 -9.62 4.58 -2.68
N LEU A 90 -9.36 5.54 -3.59
CA LEU A 90 -8.52 6.70 -3.32
C LEU A 90 -9.14 7.66 -2.29
N ALA A 91 -10.46 7.62 -2.10
CA ALA A 91 -11.16 8.49 -1.17
C ALA A 91 -10.94 8.10 0.31
N MET A 92 -10.50 6.86 0.57
CA MET A 92 -10.25 6.38 1.92
C MET A 92 -8.77 6.46 2.28
N PRO A 93 -8.41 6.95 3.48
CA PRO A 93 -7.03 6.84 3.97
C PRO A 93 -6.62 5.36 4.07
N ALA A 94 -5.39 5.05 3.63
CA ALA A 94 -4.87 3.68 3.64
C ALA A 94 -4.96 3.00 5.02
N TYR A 95 -4.73 3.78 6.09
CA TYR A 95 -4.88 3.33 7.47
C TYR A 95 -6.32 2.84 7.75
N VAL A 96 -7.34 3.63 7.39
CA VAL A 96 -8.75 3.27 7.62
C VAL A 96 -9.12 2.00 6.86
N LEU A 97 -8.65 1.88 5.62
CA LEU A 97 -8.87 0.68 4.80
C LEU A 97 -8.23 -0.55 5.44
N ALA A 98 -7.06 -0.42 6.06
CA ALA A 98 -6.41 -1.52 6.77
C ALA A 98 -7.21 -2.01 7.98
N TYR A 99 -7.78 -1.11 8.79
CA TYR A 99 -8.68 -1.51 9.88
C TYR A 99 -9.94 -2.17 9.35
N ALA A 100 -10.60 -1.56 8.37
CA ALA A 100 -11.80 -2.14 7.79
C ALA A 100 -11.54 -3.53 7.21
N TYR A 101 -10.44 -3.71 6.48
CA TYR A 101 -10.02 -4.99 5.92
C TYR A 101 -9.76 -6.04 7.02
N THR A 102 -8.96 -5.68 8.02
CA THR A 102 -8.60 -6.62 9.09
C THR A 102 -9.81 -6.94 9.97
N ASP A 103 -10.64 -5.97 10.32
CA ASP A 103 -11.82 -6.20 11.15
C ASP A 103 -12.89 -7.02 10.44
N PHE A 104 -13.04 -6.83 9.13
CA PHE A 104 -14.01 -7.58 8.33
C PHE A 104 -13.60 -9.04 8.12
N LEU A 105 -12.30 -9.29 7.90
CA LEU A 105 -11.77 -10.59 7.51
C LEU A 105 -11.08 -11.37 8.62
N GLN A 106 -10.79 -10.80 9.78
CA GLN A 106 -10.17 -11.56 10.87
C GLN A 106 -11.07 -12.71 11.35
N PHE A 107 -10.52 -13.55 12.23
CA PHE A 107 -11.21 -14.74 12.69
C PHE A 107 -12.62 -14.49 13.26
N SER A 108 -12.72 -13.44 14.07
CA SER A 108 -13.97 -12.95 14.67
C SER A 108 -14.68 -11.89 13.82
N GLY A 109 -14.24 -11.70 12.57
CA GLY A 109 -14.82 -10.74 11.65
C GLY A 109 -16.19 -11.18 11.15
N PRO A 110 -17.08 -10.23 10.80
CA PRO A 110 -18.44 -10.51 10.37
C PRO A 110 -18.51 -11.44 9.16
N LEU A 111 -17.58 -11.33 8.20
CA LEU A 111 -17.58 -12.22 7.04
C LEU A 111 -17.29 -13.66 7.42
N GLN A 112 -16.26 -13.89 8.23
CA GLN A 112 -15.87 -15.25 8.60
C GLN A 112 -16.91 -15.88 9.52
N MET A 113 -17.51 -15.11 10.44
CA MET A 113 -18.62 -15.58 11.27
C MET A 113 -19.83 -15.98 10.43
N ALA A 114 -20.30 -15.11 9.54
CA ALA A 114 -21.46 -15.40 8.69
C ALA A 114 -21.23 -16.64 7.81
N LEU A 115 -20.04 -16.77 7.21
CA LEU A 115 -19.73 -17.95 6.40
C LEU A 115 -19.68 -19.23 7.22
N ARG A 116 -19.15 -19.21 8.45
CA ARG A 116 -19.18 -20.39 9.34
C ARG A 116 -20.59 -20.77 9.77
N GLU A 117 -21.43 -19.80 10.07
CA GLU A 117 -22.85 -20.04 10.41
C GLU A 117 -23.61 -20.67 9.23
N LEU A 118 -23.37 -20.19 8.01
CA LEU A 118 -24.02 -20.68 6.80
C LEU A 118 -23.53 -22.06 6.35
N THR A 119 -22.23 -22.33 6.50
CA THR A 119 -21.60 -23.55 5.96
C THR A 119 -21.39 -24.65 7.00
N GLY A 120 -21.50 -24.31 8.29
CA GLY A 120 -21.13 -25.20 9.40
C GLY A 120 -19.62 -25.43 9.54
N ALA A 121 -18.80 -24.69 8.79
CA ALA A 121 -17.34 -24.82 8.84
C ALA A 121 -16.79 -24.44 10.22
N GLN A 122 -15.79 -25.19 10.68
CA GLN A 122 -15.12 -24.97 11.96
C GLN A 122 -13.69 -24.46 11.74
N GLY A 123 -13.21 -23.64 12.69
CA GLY A 123 -11.87 -23.06 12.61
C GLY A 123 -11.77 -21.87 11.65
N ALA A 124 -10.54 -21.47 11.33
CA ALA A 124 -10.28 -20.33 10.46
C ALA A 124 -10.50 -20.74 8.99
N LEU A 125 -11.30 -19.95 8.25
CA LEU A 125 -11.60 -20.21 6.84
C LEU A 125 -10.46 -19.82 5.90
N TRP A 126 -9.62 -18.88 6.34
CA TRP A 126 -8.42 -18.44 5.62
C TRP A 126 -7.30 -18.13 6.63
N PRO A 127 -6.04 -18.06 6.17
CA PRO A 127 -4.89 -17.71 7.01
C PRO A 127 -4.99 -16.32 7.64
N ASP A 128 -4.08 -16.01 8.57
CA ASP A 128 -4.05 -14.68 9.20
C ASP A 128 -3.91 -13.58 8.14
N VAL A 129 -4.84 -12.63 8.20
CA VAL A 129 -4.89 -11.45 7.33
C VAL A 129 -3.77 -10.47 7.64
N ARG A 130 -3.18 -10.54 8.85
CA ARG A 130 -1.98 -9.80 9.25
C ARG A 130 -0.70 -10.52 8.81
N SER A 131 -0.66 -10.90 7.54
CA SER A 131 0.46 -11.60 6.91
C SER A 131 1.00 -10.84 5.71
N LEU A 132 2.20 -11.19 5.23
CA LEU A 132 2.81 -10.56 4.05
C LEU A 132 1.90 -10.63 2.80
N PRO A 133 1.31 -11.79 2.42
CA PRO A 133 0.40 -11.84 1.28
C PRO A 133 -0.87 -10.99 1.48
N GLY A 134 -1.41 -10.97 2.70
CA GLY A 134 -2.56 -10.13 3.04
C GLY A 134 -2.25 -8.63 2.90
N ALA A 135 -1.08 -8.21 3.38
CA ALA A 135 -0.58 -6.85 3.21
C ALA A 135 -0.38 -6.50 1.73
N VAL A 136 0.25 -7.37 0.93
CA VAL A 136 0.41 -7.18 -0.51
C VAL A 136 -0.94 -6.95 -1.19
N ALA A 137 -1.93 -7.83 -0.92
CA ALA A 137 -3.27 -7.69 -1.51
C ALA A 137 -3.96 -6.38 -1.11
N LEU A 138 -3.91 -6.03 0.18
CA LEU A 138 -4.48 -4.78 0.70
C LEU A 138 -3.83 -3.56 0.03
N PHE A 139 -2.50 -3.51 -0.04
CA PHE A 139 -1.80 -2.40 -0.67
C PHE A 139 -2.08 -2.33 -2.18
N ILE A 140 -2.20 -3.45 -2.88
CA ILE A 140 -2.62 -3.44 -4.29
C ILE A 140 -3.99 -2.79 -4.42
N LEU A 141 -4.97 -3.20 -3.63
CA LEU A 141 -6.33 -2.65 -3.67
C LEU A 141 -6.39 -1.16 -3.27
N CYS A 142 -5.49 -0.73 -2.38
CA CYS A 142 -5.39 0.66 -1.97
C CYS A 142 -4.68 1.54 -3.02
N LEU A 143 -3.66 1.00 -3.69
CA LEU A 143 -2.72 1.78 -4.50
C LEU A 143 -2.91 1.64 -6.01
N TYR A 144 -3.65 0.62 -6.49
CA TYR A 144 -3.95 0.51 -7.92
C TYR A 144 -4.62 1.74 -8.54
N PRO A 145 -5.44 2.56 -7.82
CA PRO A 145 -6.07 3.73 -8.43
C PRO A 145 -5.06 4.76 -8.94
N TYR A 146 -3.90 4.88 -8.29
CA TYR A 146 -2.83 5.78 -8.75
C TYR A 146 -2.27 5.36 -10.10
N VAL A 147 -2.00 4.05 -10.28
CA VAL A 147 -1.55 3.51 -11.57
C VAL A 147 -2.65 3.61 -12.61
N TYR A 148 -3.88 3.25 -12.25
CA TYR A 148 -5.04 3.36 -13.12
C TYR A 148 -5.20 4.78 -13.70
N LEU A 149 -5.10 5.82 -12.87
CA LEU A 149 -5.18 7.22 -13.30
C LEU A 149 -4.09 7.58 -14.30
N LEU A 150 -2.83 7.25 -13.97
CA LEU A 150 -1.67 7.55 -14.83
C LEU A 150 -1.76 6.80 -16.17
N THR A 151 -2.08 5.52 -16.13
CA THR A 151 -2.21 4.69 -17.33
C THR A 151 -3.38 5.15 -18.19
N ARG A 152 -4.54 5.44 -17.60
CA ARG A 152 -5.71 5.93 -18.35
C ARG A 152 -5.43 7.27 -19.01
N ALA A 153 -4.78 8.21 -18.32
CA ALA A 153 -4.41 9.49 -18.92
C ALA A 153 -3.47 9.29 -20.12
N ALA A 154 -2.42 8.46 -19.96
CA ALA A 154 -1.48 8.17 -21.03
C ALA A 154 -2.11 7.43 -22.24
N LEU A 155 -3.04 6.51 -21.99
CA LEU A 155 -3.78 5.84 -23.05
C LEU A 155 -4.75 6.79 -23.75
N GLY A 156 -5.45 7.65 -23.00
CA GLY A 156 -6.37 8.64 -23.55
C GLY A 156 -5.69 9.67 -24.45
N GLU A 157 -4.47 10.10 -24.11
CA GLU A 157 -3.67 11.01 -24.95
C GLU A 157 -3.22 10.37 -26.27
N ARG A 158 -3.06 9.04 -26.31
CA ARG A 158 -2.55 8.30 -27.49
C ARG A 158 -3.62 7.62 -28.33
N ALA A 159 -4.83 7.46 -27.79
CA ALA A 159 -5.96 6.82 -28.45
C ALA A 159 -6.84 7.80 -29.27
N VAL A 160 -6.46 9.08 -29.31
CA VAL A 160 -7.02 10.13 -30.19
C VAL A 160 -6.13 10.27 -31.41
#